data_AF-A0ABD5GNU9-F1
#
_entry.id   AF-A0ABD5GNU9-F1
#
_cell.length_a   1.000
_cell.length_b   1.000
_cell.length_c   1.000
_cell.angle_alpha   90.00
_cell.angle_beta   90.00
_cell.angle_gamma   90.00
#
_symmetry.space_group_name_H-M   'P 1'
#
loop_
_entity.id
_entity.type
_entity.pdbx_description
1 polymer ?
#
loop_
_entity_poly.entity_id
_entity_poly.type
_entity_poly.pdbx_seq_one_letter_code
_entity_poly.pdbx_strand_id
1 'polypeptide(L)'
;MNSEKTNDFEYVSGQNILDIHSTCDEMLATRTMAIALKNKPQKNEIYGYHFVQSFSPDDNLTPEQVHEIGLKTMKEYLGSSAEFIIATHTDKPHLHNHIVLNATDPLTLNKFQQSKNDLERLKEISDKISKEYGCKIIDRPND
;
A
#
# COMPACT_ATOMS: atom_id res chain seq x y z
N MET A 1 7.67 8.27 9.36
CA MET A 1 8.19 8.36 7.98
C MET A 1 9.34 9.35 7.93
N ASN A 2 10.23 9.26 6.93
CA ASN A 2 11.38 10.17 6.81
C ASN A 2 11.06 11.26 5.77
N SER A 3 11.04 12.53 6.20
CA SER A 3 10.67 13.70 5.39
C SER A 3 11.59 13.91 4.19
N GLU A 4 12.90 13.66 4.35
CA GLU A 4 13.91 13.86 3.30
C GLU A 4 13.69 12.94 2.09
N LYS A 5 12.98 11.82 2.28
CA LYS A 5 12.73 10.84 1.22
C LYS A 5 11.44 11.09 0.45
N THR A 6 10.52 11.84 1.04
CA THR A 6 9.14 12.01 0.57
C THR A 6 8.84 13.44 0.15
N ASN A 7 9.85 14.23 -0.18
CA ASN A 7 9.74 15.67 -0.46
C ASN A 7 8.94 16.40 0.64
N ASP A 8 9.40 16.30 1.89
CA ASP A 8 8.72 16.89 3.06
C ASP A 8 7.26 16.44 3.25
N PHE A 9 6.99 15.17 2.94
CA PHE A 9 5.70 14.49 3.06
C PHE A 9 4.67 14.85 1.98
N GLU A 10 5.06 15.59 0.94
CA GLU A 10 4.14 15.96 -0.15
C GLU A 10 3.47 14.75 -0.81
N TYR A 11 4.21 13.65 -0.96
CA TYR A 11 3.68 12.41 -1.55
C TYR A 11 3.40 11.34 -0.50
N VAL A 12 2.72 11.74 0.57
CA VAL A 12 2.24 10.85 1.62
C VAL A 12 0.74 11.00 1.79
N SER A 13 0.02 9.89 1.67
CA SER A 13 -1.42 9.85 1.89
C SER A 13 -1.86 8.46 2.32
N GLY A 14 -3.13 8.32 2.69
CA GLY A 14 -3.67 7.03 3.10
C GLY A 14 -5.16 6.91 2.85
N GLN A 15 -5.67 5.70 3.05
CA GLN A 15 -7.10 5.41 3.08
C GLN A 15 -7.49 5.01 4.49
N ASN A 16 -8.61 5.55 4.98
CA ASN A 16 -9.12 5.34 6.34
C ASN A 16 -8.09 5.68 7.43
N ILE A 17 -7.21 6.64 7.15
CA ILE A 17 -6.26 7.24 8.08
C ILE A 17 -6.61 8.71 8.21
N LEU A 18 -6.77 9.19 9.44
CA LEU A 18 -7.12 10.57 9.75
C LEU A 18 -5.89 11.48 9.67
N ASP A 19 -4.77 11.04 10.24
CA ASP A 19 -3.51 11.78 10.19
C ASP A 19 -2.33 10.82 9.91
N ILE A 20 -1.54 11.19 8.90
CA ILE A 20 -0.38 10.42 8.45
C ILE A 20 0.70 10.29 9.54
N HIS A 21 0.72 11.20 10.52
CA HIS A 21 1.65 11.16 11.64
C HIS A 21 1.18 10.20 12.75
N SER A 22 -0.13 9.96 12.88
CA SER A 22 -0.74 9.01 13.83
C SER A 22 -1.08 7.66 13.22
N THR A 23 -0.71 7.38 11.97
CA THR A 23 -1.06 6.13 11.27
C THR A 23 -0.76 4.87 12.07
N CYS A 24 0.38 4.83 12.76
CA CYS A 24 0.73 3.68 13.60
C CYS A 24 -0.29 3.49 14.73
N ASP A 25 -0.63 4.57 15.44
CA ASP A 25 -1.55 4.55 16.56
C ASP A 25 -2.98 4.23 16.11
N GLU A 26 -3.41 4.78 14.97
CA GLU A 26 -4.72 4.51 14.38
C GLU A 26 -4.85 3.03 13.98
N MET A 27 -3.87 2.49 13.24
CA MET A 27 -3.89 1.07 12.85
C MET A 27 -3.85 0.13 14.07
N LEU A 28 -3.09 0.49 15.11
CA LEU A 28 -3.06 -0.24 16.38
C LEU A 28 -4.38 -0.14 17.14
N ALA A 29 -5.07 1.01 17.10
CA ALA A 29 -6.37 1.18 17.72
C ALA A 29 -7.43 0.29 17.04
N THR A 30 -7.46 0.25 15.71
CA THR A 30 -8.33 -0.65 14.93
C THR A 30 -8.09 -2.11 15.31
N ARG A 31 -6.83 -2.53 15.43
CA ARG A 31 -6.49 -3.88 15.89
C ARG A 31 -6.94 -4.14 17.33
N THR A 32 -6.74 -3.17 18.23
CA THR A 32 -7.15 -3.29 19.64
C THR A 32 -8.66 -3.46 19.75
N MET A 33 -9.42 -2.71 18.96
CA MET A 33 -10.88 -2.86 18.86
C MET A 33 -11.27 -4.25 18.35
N ALA A 34 -10.59 -4.75 17.32
CA ALA A 34 -10.85 -6.09 16.79
C ALA A 34 -10.61 -7.19 17.84
N ILE A 35 -9.56 -7.06 18.67
CA ILE A 35 -9.28 -7.99 19.78
C ILE A 35 -10.34 -7.88 20.88
N ALA A 36 -10.78 -6.67 21.21
CA ALA A 36 -11.80 -6.48 22.25
C ALA A 36 -13.17 -7.07 21.86
N LEU A 37 -13.53 -7.00 20.57
CA LEU A 37 -14.87 -7.33 20.10
C LEU A 37 -15.01 -8.72 19.46
N LYS A 38 -13.98 -9.24 18.81
CA LYS A 38 -14.12 -10.38 17.88
C LYS A 38 -12.97 -11.38 17.90
N ASN A 39 -11.74 -10.89 18.01
CA ASN A 39 -10.53 -11.68 17.83
C ASN A 39 -9.87 -12.01 19.17
N LYS A 40 -9.07 -13.06 19.22
CA LYS A 40 -8.21 -13.36 20.36
C LYS A 40 -6.77 -12.94 20.05
N PRO A 41 -5.99 -12.47 21.05
CA PRO A 41 -4.58 -12.22 20.86
C PRO A 41 -3.87 -13.50 20.40
N GLN A 42 -3.06 -13.40 19.35
CA GLN A 42 -2.22 -14.51 18.89
C GLN A 42 -0.75 -14.15 18.99
N LYS A 43 0.07 -15.14 19.35
CA LYS A 43 1.53 -15.02 19.32
C LYS A 43 1.98 -15.03 17.85
N ASN A 44 2.93 -14.17 17.49
CA ASN A 44 3.47 -14.02 16.13
C ASN A 44 2.43 -13.64 15.06
N GLU A 45 1.42 -12.85 15.45
CA GLU A 45 0.42 -12.35 14.51
C GLU A 45 1.02 -11.31 13.55
N ILE A 46 0.51 -11.25 12.32
CA ILE A 46 0.84 -10.23 11.33
C ILE A 46 0.05 -8.95 11.65
N TYR A 47 0.76 -7.83 11.79
CA TYR A 47 0.16 -6.53 12.15
C TYR A 47 -0.13 -5.69 10.92
N GLY A 48 0.66 -5.86 9.87
CA GLY A 48 0.46 -5.18 8.60
C GLY A 48 1.30 -5.83 7.51
N TYR A 49 1.06 -5.39 6.29
CA TYR A 49 1.77 -5.81 5.09
C TYR A 49 2.50 -4.60 4.52
N HIS A 50 3.75 -4.79 4.12
CA HIS A 50 4.56 -3.76 3.47
C HIS A 50 4.79 -4.13 2.02
N PHE A 51 4.29 -3.30 1.11
CA PHE A 51 4.49 -3.44 -0.32
C PHE A 51 5.45 -2.37 -0.82
N VAL A 52 6.27 -2.75 -1.79
CA VAL A 52 7.13 -1.84 -2.55
C VAL A 52 6.75 -1.96 -4.01
N GLN A 53 6.36 -0.84 -4.63
CA GLN A 53 6.03 -0.76 -6.04
C GLN A 53 7.04 0.18 -6.70
N SER A 54 7.87 -0.34 -7.60
CA SER A 54 8.97 0.40 -8.23
C SER A 54 8.70 0.61 -9.71
N PHE A 55 9.17 1.74 -10.24
CA PHE A 55 8.97 2.14 -11.64
C PHE A 55 10.31 2.32 -12.34
N SER A 56 10.37 2.01 -13.63
CA SER A 56 11.61 2.21 -14.38
C SER A 56 11.86 3.71 -14.60
N PRO A 57 13.11 4.20 -14.49
CA PRO A 57 13.45 5.55 -14.93
C PRO A 57 13.06 5.81 -16.40
N ASP A 58 13.02 4.76 -17.23
CA ASP A 58 12.65 4.84 -18.64
C ASP A 58 11.13 5.07 -18.87
N ASP A 59 10.30 4.90 -17.84
CA ASP A 59 8.86 5.15 -17.93
C ASP A 59 8.53 6.66 -17.90
N ASN A 60 9.50 7.52 -17.58
CA ASN A 60 9.37 8.99 -17.55
C ASN A 60 8.18 9.50 -16.72
N LEU A 61 7.83 8.82 -15.64
CA LEU A 61 6.77 9.22 -14.73
C LEU A 61 7.21 10.33 -13.78
N THR A 62 6.27 11.19 -13.40
CA THR A 62 6.48 12.13 -12.29
C THR A 62 6.17 11.47 -10.94
N PRO A 63 6.68 12.01 -9.81
CA PRO A 63 6.33 11.54 -8.46
C PRO A 63 4.82 11.51 -8.20
N GLU A 64 4.07 12.50 -8.69
CA GLU A 64 2.61 12.58 -8.58
C GLU A 64 1.94 11.39 -9.27
N GLN A 65 2.38 11.05 -10.50
CA GLN A 65 1.84 9.94 -11.26
C GLN A 65 2.13 8.62 -10.56
N VAL A 66 3.36 8.43 -10.06
CA VAL A 66 3.75 7.25 -9.29
C VAL A 66 2.88 7.11 -8.04
N HIS A 67 2.66 8.20 -7.30
CA HIS A 67 1.78 8.21 -6.13
C HIS A 67 0.34 7.85 -6.50
N GLU A 68 -0.20 8.45 -7.56
CA GLU A 68 -1.56 8.22 -8.04
C GLU A 68 -1.77 6.77 -8.50
N ILE A 69 -0.81 6.19 -9.24
CA ILE A 69 -0.83 4.79 -9.67
C ILE A 69 -0.90 3.87 -8.44
N GLY A 70 -0.07 4.13 -7.42
CA GLY A 70 -0.06 3.34 -6.19
C GLY A 70 -1.40 3.42 -5.44
N LEU A 71 -1.98 4.63 -5.33
CA LEU A 71 -3.30 4.83 -4.73
C LEU A 71 -4.40 4.08 -5.48
N LYS A 72 -4.45 4.19 -6.82
CA LYS A 72 -5.44 3.50 -7.65
C LYS A 72 -5.29 1.98 -7.53
N THR A 73 -4.06 1.49 -7.53
CA THR A 73 -3.75 0.07 -7.37
C THR A 73 -4.32 -0.48 -6.06
N MET A 74 -4.05 0.19 -4.94
CA MET A 74 -4.53 -0.26 -3.63
C MET A 74 -6.04 -0.13 -3.48
N LYS A 75 -6.64 0.93 -4.04
CA LYS A 75 -8.10 1.12 -4.03
C LYS A 75 -8.83 0.07 -4.86
N GLU A 76 -8.31 -0.30 -6.03
CA GLU A 76 -8.89 -1.37 -6.85
C GLU A 76 -8.71 -2.75 -6.21
N TYR A 77 -7.57 -2.97 -5.54
CA TYR A 77 -7.26 -4.24 -4.88
C TYR A 77 -8.06 -4.46 -3.59
N LEU A 78 -8.14 -3.45 -2.73
CA LEU A 78 -8.69 -3.55 -1.37
C LEU A 78 -10.11 -2.99 -1.23
N GLY A 79 -10.59 -2.24 -2.22
CA GLY A 79 -11.84 -1.49 -2.10
C GLY A 79 -11.75 -0.37 -1.06
N SER A 80 -12.89 0.00 -0.49
CA SER A 80 -13.03 1.18 0.38
C SER A 80 -12.80 0.91 1.87
N SER A 81 -12.80 -0.35 2.32
CA SER A 81 -12.80 -0.67 3.75
C SER A 81 -11.41 -0.79 4.36
N ALA A 82 -10.32 -0.81 3.59
CA ALA A 82 -8.99 -1.03 4.14
C ALA A 82 -8.29 0.23 4.67
N GLU A 83 -7.48 0.07 5.71
CA GLU A 83 -6.54 1.08 6.22
C GLU A 83 -5.17 0.87 5.61
N PHE A 84 -4.67 1.85 4.86
CA PHE A 84 -3.29 1.83 4.40
C PHE A 84 -2.71 3.23 4.30
N ILE A 85 -1.39 3.32 4.38
CA ILE A 85 -0.62 4.52 4.07
C ILE A 85 0.32 4.24 2.90
N ILE A 86 0.51 5.23 2.03
CA ILE A 86 1.43 5.21 0.90
C ILE A 86 2.39 6.39 0.99
N ALA A 87 3.66 6.13 0.69
CA ALA A 87 4.72 7.11 0.59
C ALA A 87 5.45 6.94 -0.73
N THR A 88 5.58 7.99 -1.52
CA THR A 88 6.42 7.95 -2.72
C THR A 88 7.80 8.48 -2.38
N HIS A 89 8.82 7.68 -2.68
CA HIS A 89 10.21 8.04 -2.49
C HIS A 89 10.82 8.60 -3.77
N THR A 90 11.47 9.74 -3.66
CA THR A 90 12.16 10.47 -4.74
C THR A 90 13.68 10.55 -4.53
N ASP A 91 14.19 9.95 -3.46
CA ASP A 91 15.59 10.00 -3.02
C ASP A 91 16.54 9.08 -3.81
N LYS A 92 16.00 8.25 -4.72
CA LYS A 92 16.74 7.27 -5.50
C LYS A 92 16.67 7.56 -7.00
N PRO A 93 17.56 6.93 -7.81
CA PRO A 93 17.51 7.06 -9.27
C PRO A 93 16.18 6.61 -9.92
N HIS A 94 15.35 5.85 -9.19
CA HIS A 94 14.04 5.41 -9.61
C HIS A 94 13.00 5.75 -8.54
N LEU A 95 11.81 6.11 -9.01
CA LEU A 95 10.66 6.36 -8.16
C LEU A 95 10.07 5.04 -7.67
N HIS A 96 9.64 5.02 -6.41
CA HIS A 96 8.98 3.87 -5.82
C HIS A 96 8.01 4.27 -4.72
N ASN A 97 6.92 3.52 -4.59
CA ASN A 97 5.99 3.63 -3.50
C ASN A 97 6.33 2.62 -2.39
N HIS A 98 6.29 3.07 -1.15
CA HIS A 98 6.15 2.22 0.02
C HIS A 98 4.71 2.28 0.51
N ILE A 99 4.07 1.12 0.63
CA ILE A 99 2.68 1.02 1.06
C ILE A 99 2.61 0.12 2.28
N VAL A 100 2.07 0.63 3.39
CA VAL A 100 1.83 -0.15 4.61
C VAL A 100 0.33 -0.30 4.79
N LEU A 101 -0.14 -1.54 4.73
CA LEU A 101 -1.53 -1.96 4.90
C LEU A 101 -1.74 -2.52 6.31
N ASN A 102 -2.79 -2.10 7.01
CA ASN A 102 -3.20 -2.75 8.25
C ASN A 102 -3.70 -4.17 7.96
N ALA A 103 -3.22 -5.14 8.73
CA ALA A 103 -3.68 -6.52 8.60
C ALA A 103 -5.10 -6.71 9.15
N THR A 104 -5.69 -5.70 9.80
CA THR A 104 -7.07 -5.72 10.29
C THR A 104 -7.93 -4.72 9.51
N ASP A 105 -9.02 -5.21 8.94
CA ASP A 105 -10.00 -4.37 8.26
C ASP A 105 -10.84 -3.60 9.30
N PRO A 106 -10.89 -2.25 9.26
CA PRO A 106 -11.58 -1.44 10.25
C PRO A 106 -13.10 -1.63 10.27
N LEU A 107 -13.71 -2.06 9.17
CA LEU A 107 -15.16 -2.23 9.08
C LEU A 107 -15.60 -3.59 9.62
N THR A 108 -14.93 -4.65 9.18
CA THR A 108 -15.30 -6.04 9.46
C THR A 108 -14.57 -6.63 10.66
N LEU A 109 -13.48 -5.97 11.11
CA LEU A 109 -12.55 -6.43 12.14
C LEU A 109 -11.89 -7.79 11.80
N ASN A 110 -11.98 -8.21 10.54
CA ASN A 110 -11.36 -9.43 10.03
C ASN A 110 -9.89 -9.21 9.73
N LYS A 111 -9.14 -10.32 9.68
CA LYS A 111 -7.74 -10.31 9.27
C LYS A 111 -7.62 -10.40 7.76
N PHE A 112 -6.87 -9.48 7.18
CA PHE A 112 -6.41 -9.58 5.81
C PHE A 112 -5.42 -10.75 5.70
N GLN A 113 -5.65 -11.60 4.70
CA GLN A 113 -4.78 -12.70 4.34
C GLN A 113 -4.36 -12.52 2.89
N GLN A 114 -3.07 -12.71 2.63
CA GLN A 114 -2.52 -12.69 1.29
C GLN A 114 -2.00 -14.07 0.92
N SER A 115 -2.63 -14.70 -0.06
CA SER A 115 -2.08 -15.87 -0.74
C SER A 115 -1.16 -15.45 -1.89
N LYS A 116 -0.48 -16.44 -2.50
CA LYS A 116 0.27 -16.21 -3.74
C LYS A 116 -0.62 -15.67 -4.87
N ASN A 117 -1.83 -16.21 -5.00
CA ASN A 117 -2.78 -15.76 -6.02
C ASN A 117 -3.24 -14.31 -5.76
N ASP A 118 -3.40 -13.93 -4.50
CA ASP A 118 -3.76 -12.55 -4.15
C ASP A 118 -2.64 -11.57 -4.48
N LEU A 119 -1.38 -11.98 -4.32
CA LEU A 119 -0.22 -11.19 -4.73
C LEU A 119 -0.13 -11.07 -6.26
N GLU A 120 -0.38 -12.15 -7.00
CA GLU A 120 -0.40 -12.08 -8.47
C GLU A 120 -1.51 -11.16 -8.98
N ARG A 121 -2.71 -11.23 -8.38
CA ARG A 121 -3.80 -10.30 -8.67
C ARG A 121 -3.40 -8.84 -8.38
N LEU A 122 -2.73 -8.57 -7.26
CA LEU A 122 -2.24 -7.22 -6.95
C LEU A 122 -1.27 -6.73 -8.03
N LYS A 123 -0.34 -7.58 -8.47
CA LYS A 123 0.59 -7.23 -9.54
C LYS A 123 -0.13 -7.01 -10.87
N GLU A 124 -1.12 -7.84 -11.24
CA GLU A 124 -1.94 -7.66 -12.46
C GLU A 124 -2.69 -6.32 -12.46
N ILE A 125 -3.27 -5.93 -11.32
CA ILE A 125 -3.92 -4.62 -11.15
C ILE A 125 -2.87 -3.50 -11.32
N SER A 126 -1.71 -3.63 -10.66
CA SER A 126 -0.60 -2.69 -10.79
C SER A 126 -0.17 -2.51 -12.25
N ASP A 127 0.01 -3.60 -12.99
CA ASP A 127 0.44 -3.57 -14.39
C ASP A 127 -0.61 -2.95 -15.30
N LYS A 128 -1.88 -3.32 -15.11
CA LYS A 128 -3.01 -2.74 -15.84
C LYS A 128 -3.03 -1.22 -15.68
N ILE A 129 -2.98 -0.73 -14.45
CA ILE A 129 -3.02 0.71 -14.17
C ILE A 129 -1.75 1.39 -14.68
N SER A 130 -0.57 0.82 -14.44
CA SER A 130 0.70 1.40 -14.91
C SER A 130 0.73 1.55 -16.43
N LYS A 131 0.15 0.60 -17.16
CA LYS A 131 0.02 0.64 -18.62
C LYS A 131 -0.85 1.82 -19.11
N GLU A 132 -1.88 2.21 -18.36
CA GLU A 132 -2.70 3.40 -18.68
C GLU A 132 -1.89 4.70 -18.62
N TYR A 133 -0.80 4.71 -17.86
CA TYR A 133 0.14 5.83 -17.76
C TYR A 133 1.33 5.71 -18.73
N GLY A 134 1.34 4.71 -19.61
CA GLY A 134 2.39 4.51 -20.61
C GLY A 134 3.60 3.72 -20.14
N CYS A 135 3.55 3.10 -18.96
CA CYS A 135 4.66 2.29 -18.46
C CYS A 135 4.88 1.03 -19.30
N LYS A 136 6.15 0.61 -19.41
CA LYS A 136 6.49 -0.68 -20.00
C LYS A 136 6.25 -1.80 -19.00
N ILE A 137 5.37 -2.74 -19.34
CA ILE A 137 5.07 -3.90 -18.50
C ILE A 137 6.09 -4.99 -18.78
N ILE A 138 6.69 -5.53 -17.72
CA ILE A 138 7.64 -6.63 -17.81
C ILE A 138 6.85 -7.90 -18.13
N ASP A 139 7.30 -8.62 -19.16
CA ASP A 139 6.72 -9.91 -19.50
C ASP A 139 7.03 -10.91 -18.38
N ARG A 140 5.99 -11.45 -17.74
CA ARG A 140 6.17 -12.44 -16.68
C ARG A 140 6.24 -13.81 -17.35
N PRO A 141 7.39 -14.52 -17.30
CA PRO A 141 7.42 -15.89 -17.78
C PRO A 141 6.41 -16.70 -16.96
N ASN A 142 5.60 -17.51 -17.65
CA ASN A 142 4.79 -18.52 -16.98
C ASN A 142 5.78 -19.55 -16.40
N ASP A 143 5.88 -19.59 -15.07
CA ASP A 143 6.59 -20.65 -14.34
C ASP A 143 5.96 -22.04 -14.60
#